data_AF-A0A4Q1ZUG1-F1
#
_entry.id   AF-A0A4Q1ZUG1-F1
#
_cell.length_a   1.000
_cell.length_b   1.000
_cell.length_c   1.000
_cell.angle_alpha   90.00
_cell.angle_beta   90.00
_cell.angle_gamma   90.00
#
_symmetry.space_group_name_H-M   'P 1'
#
loop_
_entity.id
_entity.type
_entity.pdbx_description
1 polymer ?
#
loop_
_entity_poly.entity_id
_entity_poly.type
_entity_poly.pdbx_seq_one_letter_code
_entity_poly.pdbx_strand_id
1 'polypeptide(L)'
;MKGNLLGVILVGIGLVSLLGNIGFLGDELFLLFVSAAFFLAYFGGKGKRSLGFLIPAMLIAGVGVFANIEPILGVMEGPVFFWMIGASFAGIHVIHKANGGTFKSTAWAMYLGLGLAAFGVFVLTIEVMSFEPLARLIKFIWPLALIAGGLLLIKRHKTIEKEPF
;
A
#
# COMPACT_ATOMS: atom_id res chain seq x y z
N MET A 1 -26.28 13.16 -18.76
CA MET A 1 -26.08 13.21 -17.28
C MET A 1 -24.69 12.69 -16.87
N LYS A 2 -23.59 13.32 -17.31
CA LYS A 2 -22.21 12.84 -17.05
C LYS A 2 -21.41 13.68 -16.02
N GLY A 3 -22.03 14.68 -15.39
CA GLY A 3 -21.36 15.58 -14.43
C GLY A 3 -21.62 15.31 -12.93
N ASN A 4 -22.66 14.56 -12.55
CA ASN A 4 -23.07 14.47 -11.14
C ASN A 4 -22.31 13.43 -10.30
N LEU A 5 -21.81 12.34 -10.90
CA LEU A 5 -21.21 11.26 -10.11
C LEU A 5 -19.91 11.68 -9.42
N LEU A 6 -19.07 12.43 -10.13
CA LEU A 6 -17.82 12.95 -9.59
C LEU A 6 -18.09 13.95 -8.45
N GLY A 7 -19.10 14.81 -8.62
CA GLY A 7 -19.55 15.74 -7.59
C GLY A 7 -20.08 15.04 -6.34
N VAL A 8 -20.90 13.98 -6.50
CA VAL A 8 -21.41 13.18 -5.38
C VAL A 8 -20.27 12.47 -4.63
N ILE A 9 -19.27 11.96 -5.35
CA ILE A 9 -18.07 11.34 -4.73
C ILE A 9 -17.27 12.38 -3.95
N LEU A 10 -17.02 13.57 -4.53
CA LEU A 10 -16.32 14.67 -3.86
C LEU A 10 -17.05 15.16 -2.61
N VAL A 11 -18.37 15.29 -2.67
CA VAL A 11 -19.21 15.66 -1.51
C VAL A 11 -19.15 14.57 -0.44
N GLY A 12 -19.22 13.30 -0.82
CA GLY A 12 -19.09 12.18 0.11
C GLY A 12 -17.72 12.15 0.80
N ILE A 13 -16.63 12.32 0.04
CA ILE A 13 -15.27 12.40 0.59
C ILE A 13 -15.16 13.60 1.55
N GLY A 14 -15.68 14.77 1.16
CA GLY A 14 -15.67 15.96 2.00
C GLY A 14 -16.42 15.78 3.32
N LEU A 15 -17.60 15.17 3.29
CA LEU A 15 -18.40 14.86 4.49
C LEU A 15 -17.66 13.89 5.41
N VAL A 16 -17.09 12.82 4.86
CA VAL A 16 -16.36 11.82 5.65
C VAL A 16 -15.08 12.44 6.24
N SER A 17 -14.38 13.31 5.51
CA SER A 17 -13.22 14.05 6.05
C SER A 17 -13.61 15.03 7.15
N LEU A 18 -14.78 15.65 7.06
CA LEU A 18 -15.27 16.55 8.10
C LEU A 18 -15.65 15.78 9.36
N LEU A 19 -16.29 14.62 9.20
CA LEU A 19 -16.64 13.69 10.29
C LEU A 19 -15.41 13.07 10.98
N GLY A 20 -14.34 12.79 10.23
CA GLY A 20 -13.05 12.38 10.79
C GLY A 20 -12.40 13.49 11.61
N ASN A 21 -12.34 14.71 11.08
CA ASN A 21 -11.70 15.85 11.77
C ASN A 21 -12.38 16.26 13.09
N ILE A 22 -13.69 16.07 13.21
CA ILE A 22 -14.43 16.35 14.46
C ILE A 22 -14.29 15.22 15.49
N GLY A 23 -13.49 14.18 15.20
CA GLY A 23 -13.26 13.03 16.09
C GLY A 23 -14.46 12.09 16.21
N PHE A 24 -15.45 12.22 15.32
CA PHE A 24 -16.65 11.37 15.33
C PHE A 24 -16.41 10.01 14.68
N LEU A 25 -15.44 9.94 13.77
CA LEU A 25 -14.94 8.70 13.17
C LEU A 25 -13.47 8.53 13.57
N GLY A 26 -13.12 7.35 14.06
CA GLY A 26 -11.71 6.95 14.19
C GLY A 26 -11.02 6.99 12.82
N ASP A 27 -9.74 7.34 12.80
CA ASP A 27 -8.94 7.45 11.57
C ASP A 27 -8.99 6.15 10.75
N GLU A 28 -9.12 5.00 11.42
CA GLU A 28 -9.21 3.69 10.79
C GLU A 28 -10.53 3.50 10.03
N LEU A 29 -11.65 4.00 10.59
CA LEU A 29 -12.95 3.97 9.93
C LEU A 29 -13.00 4.92 8.75
N PHE A 30 -12.36 6.10 8.86
CA PHE A 30 -12.23 7.04 7.76
C PHE A 30 -11.57 6.38 6.53
N LEU A 31 -10.47 5.66 6.74
CA LEU A 31 -9.79 4.93 5.66
C LEU A 31 -10.72 3.92 4.98
N LEU A 32 -11.50 3.16 5.75
CA LEU A 32 -12.45 2.19 5.19
C LEU A 32 -13.54 2.85 4.34
N PHE A 33 -14.07 4.01 4.76
CA PHE A 33 -15.02 4.76 3.95
C PHE A 33 -14.42 5.29 2.65
N VAL A 34 -13.20 5.83 2.71
CA VAL A 34 -12.48 6.28 1.51
C VAL A 34 -12.24 5.12 0.55
N SER A 35 -11.79 3.97 1.07
CA SER A 35 -11.65 2.74 0.29
C SER A 35 -12.97 2.35 -0.38
N ALA A 36 -14.08 2.35 0.36
CA ALA A 36 -15.40 2.04 -0.16
C ALA A 36 -15.81 3.00 -1.30
N ALA A 37 -15.53 4.30 -1.19
CA ALA A 37 -15.78 5.28 -2.25
C ALA A 37 -15.00 4.96 -3.53
N PHE A 38 -13.70 4.63 -3.41
CA PHE A 38 -12.88 4.19 -4.54
C PHE A 38 -13.39 2.87 -5.15
N PHE A 39 -13.84 1.93 -4.31
CA PHE A 39 -14.41 0.66 -4.75
C PHE A 39 -15.71 0.88 -5.54
N LEU A 40 -16.62 1.72 -5.04
CA LEU A 40 -17.85 2.10 -5.74
C LEU A 40 -17.54 2.80 -7.07
N ALA A 41 -16.54 3.68 -7.10
CA ALA A 41 -16.11 4.33 -8.35
C ALA A 41 -15.59 3.32 -9.38
N TYR A 42 -14.87 2.28 -8.94
CA TYR A 42 -14.41 1.19 -9.80
C TYR A 42 -15.57 0.44 -10.47
N PHE A 43 -16.64 0.13 -9.72
CA PHE A 43 -17.83 -0.57 -10.27
C PHE A 43 -18.80 0.35 -11.01
N GLY A 44 -18.85 1.64 -10.70
CA GLY A 44 -19.77 2.61 -11.29
C GLY A 44 -19.40 3.06 -12.71
N GLY A 45 -18.16 2.84 -13.15
CA GLY A 45 -17.70 3.19 -14.49
C GLY A 45 -18.24 2.23 -15.56
N LYS A 46 -19.35 2.58 -16.24
CA LYS A 46 -19.88 1.82 -17.39
C LYS A 46 -18.80 1.61 -18.46
N GLY A 47 -18.23 0.40 -18.52
CA GLY A 47 -17.34 -0.06 -19.59
C GLY A 47 -15.85 0.25 -19.44
N LYS A 48 -15.42 1.07 -18.47
CA LYS A 48 -13.99 1.35 -18.20
C LYS A 48 -13.69 1.20 -16.72
N ARG A 49 -13.58 -0.05 -16.27
CA ARG A 49 -13.11 -0.42 -14.94
C ARG A 49 -11.63 -0.09 -14.79
N SER A 50 -11.32 1.13 -14.35
CA SER A 50 -9.95 1.64 -14.27
C SER A 50 -9.22 1.07 -13.05
N LEU A 51 -8.01 0.54 -13.27
CA LEU A 51 -7.10 0.15 -12.18
C LEU A 51 -6.77 1.34 -11.26
N GLY A 52 -6.84 2.57 -11.76
CA GLY A 52 -6.60 3.79 -10.97
C GLY A 52 -7.57 3.98 -9.80
N PHE A 53 -8.75 3.35 -9.82
CA PHE A 53 -9.65 3.34 -8.66
C PHE A 53 -9.48 2.08 -7.80
N LEU A 54 -9.18 0.93 -8.42
CA LEU A 54 -9.06 -0.33 -7.70
C LEU A 54 -7.80 -0.39 -6.83
N ILE A 55 -6.67 0.12 -7.32
CA ILE A 55 -5.40 0.13 -6.59
C ILE A 55 -5.54 0.88 -5.24
N PRO A 56 -5.94 2.17 -5.21
CA PRO A 56 -6.13 2.86 -3.95
C PRO A 56 -7.25 2.24 -3.11
N ALA A 57 -8.35 1.74 -3.71
CA ALA A 57 -9.39 1.06 -2.93
C ALA A 57 -8.83 -0.11 -2.12
N MET A 58 -8.09 -1.01 -2.77
CA MET A 58 -7.56 -2.21 -2.13
C MET A 58 -6.47 -1.90 -1.13
N LEU A 59 -5.54 -0.99 -1.45
CA LEU A 59 -4.46 -0.63 -0.53
C LEU A 59 -4.98 0.10 0.71
N ILE A 60 -5.91 1.04 0.54
CA ILE A 60 -6.52 1.76 1.67
C ILE A 60 -7.37 0.80 2.51
N ALA A 61 -8.08 -0.16 1.89
CA ALA A 61 -8.78 -1.22 2.64
C ALA A 61 -7.80 -2.03 3.49
N GLY A 62 -6.69 -2.50 2.89
CA GLY A 62 -5.69 -3.28 3.61
C GLY A 62 -5.11 -2.54 4.81
N VAL A 63 -4.75 -1.25 4.62
CA VAL A 63 -4.25 -0.40 5.71
C VAL A 63 -5.32 -0.14 6.76
N GLY A 64 -6.56 0.17 6.35
CA GLY A 64 -7.67 0.41 7.28
C GLY A 64 -8.01 -0.81 8.12
N VAL A 65 -8.07 -2.00 7.50
CA VAL A 65 -8.27 -3.27 8.23
C VAL A 65 -7.10 -3.53 9.17
N PHE A 66 -5.87 -3.35 8.71
CA PHE A 66 -4.68 -3.52 9.54
C PHE A 66 -4.72 -2.62 10.79
N ALA A 67 -5.01 -1.32 10.63
CA ALA A 67 -5.06 -0.38 11.74
C ALA A 67 -6.10 -0.76 12.82
N ASN A 68 -7.21 -1.41 12.43
CA ASN A 68 -8.21 -1.90 13.37
C ASN A 68 -7.76 -3.13 14.18
N ILE A 69 -6.85 -3.95 13.62
CA ILE A 69 -6.37 -5.18 14.28
C ILE A 69 -4.99 -5.01 14.91
N GLU A 70 -4.21 -4.02 14.48
CA GLU A 70 -2.86 -3.71 14.96
C GLU A 70 -2.73 -3.77 16.50
N PRO A 71 -3.64 -3.18 17.30
CA PRO A 71 -3.48 -3.15 18.76
C PRO A 71 -3.45 -4.52 19.43
N ILE A 72 -3.92 -5.57 18.76
CA ILE A 72 -3.97 -6.94 19.29
C ILE A 72 -2.91 -7.87 18.68
N LEU A 73 -2.09 -7.39 17.73
CA LEU A 73 -1.14 -8.24 17.00
C LEU A 73 0.18 -8.49 17.74
N GLY A 74 0.63 -7.57 18.59
CA GLY A 74 1.91 -7.69 19.30
C GLY A 74 3.07 -7.96 18.34
N VAL A 75 3.83 -9.04 18.57
CA VAL A 75 4.97 -9.44 17.71
C VAL A 75 4.58 -9.85 16.29
N MET A 76 3.29 -9.95 15.97
CA MET A 76 2.81 -10.26 14.62
C MET A 76 2.54 -9.02 13.78
N GLU A 77 2.72 -7.81 14.34
CA GLU A 77 2.40 -6.53 13.68
C GLU A 77 3.07 -6.41 12.29
N GLY A 78 4.40 -6.51 12.24
CA GLY A 78 5.17 -6.39 10.99
C GLY A 78 4.77 -7.42 9.93
N PRO A 79 4.79 -8.72 10.23
CA PRO A 79 4.42 -9.78 9.30
C PRO A 79 3.01 -9.63 8.75
N VAL A 80 2.05 -9.34 9.63
CA VAL A 80 0.63 -9.18 9.27
C VAL A 80 0.43 -7.93 8.42
N PHE A 81 1.15 -6.83 8.66
CA PHE A 81 1.15 -5.67 7.78
C PHE A 81 1.54 -6.05 6.35
N PHE A 82 2.69 -6.70 6.17
CA PHE A 82 3.15 -7.12 4.85
C PHE A 82 2.20 -8.10 4.17
N TRP A 83 1.60 -9.02 4.93
CA TRP A 83 0.58 -9.93 4.42
C TRP A 83 -0.71 -9.21 4.03
N MET A 84 -1.14 -8.18 4.75
CA MET A 84 -2.31 -7.37 4.40
C MET A 84 -2.10 -6.56 3.12
N ILE A 85 -0.94 -5.92 2.97
CA ILE A 85 -0.61 -5.24 1.72
C ILE A 85 -0.45 -6.25 0.58
N GLY A 86 0.17 -7.41 0.85
CA GLY A 86 0.30 -8.50 -0.12
C GLY A 86 -1.05 -9.02 -0.60
N ALA A 87 -1.99 -9.24 0.33
CA ALA A 87 -3.37 -9.63 0.04
C ALA A 87 -4.12 -8.53 -0.74
N SER A 88 -3.85 -7.26 -0.47
CA SER A 88 -4.42 -6.15 -1.21
C SER A 88 -3.99 -6.18 -2.69
N PHE A 89 -2.71 -6.43 -2.96
CA PHE A 89 -2.21 -6.60 -4.32
C PHE A 89 -2.76 -7.84 -5.02
N ALA A 90 -2.85 -8.97 -4.32
CA ALA A 90 -3.50 -10.17 -4.85
C ALA A 90 -4.99 -9.90 -5.16
N GLY A 91 -5.69 -9.16 -4.28
CA GLY A 91 -7.07 -8.75 -4.46
C GLY A 91 -7.26 -7.85 -5.69
N ILE A 92 -6.34 -6.93 -5.98
CA ILE A 92 -6.36 -6.15 -7.23
C ILE A 92 -6.38 -7.09 -8.45
N HIS A 93 -5.50 -8.09 -8.47
CA HIS A 93 -5.43 -9.07 -9.56
C HIS A 93 -6.75 -9.86 -9.69
N VAL A 94 -7.23 -10.44 -8.58
CA VAL A 94 -8.43 -11.29 -8.55
C VAL A 94 -9.67 -10.49 -8.96
N ILE A 95 -9.90 -9.32 -8.36
CA ILE A 95 -11.07 -8.49 -8.61
C ILE A 95 -11.06 -7.96 -10.04
N HIS A 96 -9.92 -7.46 -10.52
CA HIS A 96 -9.85 -6.92 -11.87
C HIS A 96 -10.04 -8.01 -12.94
N LYS A 97 -9.43 -9.18 -12.76
CA LYS A 97 -9.60 -10.34 -13.65
C LYS A 97 -11.04 -10.84 -13.66
N ALA A 98 -11.66 -10.99 -12.49
CA ALA A 98 -13.06 -11.41 -12.38
C ALA A 98 -14.03 -10.43 -13.08
N ASN A 99 -13.63 -9.17 -13.22
CA ASN A 99 -14.43 -8.12 -13.84
C ASN A 99 -14.03 -7.82 -15.30
N GLY A 100 -13.47 -8.79 -16.01
CA GLY A 100 -13.18 -8.72 -17.45
C GLY A 100 -11.82 -8.12 -17.80
N GLY A 101 -10.95 -7.91 -16.82
CA GLY A 101 -9.55 -7.56 -17.04
C GLY A 101 -8.72 -8.73 -17.57
N THR A 102 -7.59 -8.44 -18.21
CA THR A 102 -6.67 -9.48 -18.69
C THR A 102 -5.64 -9.84 -17.62
N PHE A 103 -5.14 -11.08 -17.65
CA PHE A 103 -4.08 -11.50 -16.73
C PHE A 103 -2.84 -10.60 -16.82
N LYS A 104 -2.41 -10.26 -18.04
CA LYS A 104 -1.24 -9.40 -18.28
C LYS A 104 -1.38 -8.01 -17.65
N SER A 105 -2.58 -7.43 -17.57
CA SER A 105 -2.74 -6.07 -17.03
C SER A 105 -2.51 -5.99 -15.51
N THR A 106 -2.56 -7.13 -14.81
CA THR A 106 -2.47 -7.18 -13.34
C THR A 106 -1.51 -8.25 -12.81
N ALA A 107 -0.74 -8.92 -13.69
CA ALA A 107 0.25 -9.91 -13.27
C ALA A 107 1.30 -9.30 -12.32
N TRP A 108 1.69 -8.05 -12.55
CA TRP A 108 2.59 -7.29 -11.68
C TRP A 108 2.10 -7.22 -10.23
N ALA A 109 0.79 -7.05 -10.02
CA ALA A 109 0.20 -6.98 -8.69
C ALA A 109 0.33 -8.32 -7.98
N MET A 110 0.14 -9.44 -8.70
CA MET A 110 0.33 -10.76 -8.11
C MET A 110 1.79 -11.01 -7.68
N TYR A 111 2.76 -10.60 -8.51
CA TYR A 111 4.18 -10.74 -8.16
C TYR A 111 4.57 -9.88 -6.95
N LEU A 112 4.07 -8.65 -6.86
CA LEU A 112 4.26 -7.81 -5.67
C LEU A 112 3.59 -8.42 -4.44
N GLY A 113 2.37 -8.94 -4.58
CA GLY A 113 1.64 -9.59 -3.51
C GLY A 113 2.40 -10.80 -2.94
N LEU A 114 2.92 -11.66 -3.82
CA LEU A 114 3.75 -12.80 -3.42
C LEU A 114 5.09 -12.36 -2.81
N GLY A 115 5.74 -11.33 -3.35
CA GLY A 115 6.96 -10.78 -2.79
C GLY A 115 6.77 -10.25 -1.37
N LEU A 116 5.68 -9.52 -1.13
CA LEU A 116 5.31 -9.04 0.20
C LEU A 116 4.91 -10.18 1.14
N ALA A 117 4.22 -11.21 0.63
CA ALA A 117 3.89 -12.39 1.42
C ALA A 117 5.16 -13.11 1.92
N ALA A 118 6.11 -13.35 1.01
CA ALA A 118 7.40 -13.94 1.33
C ALA A 118 8.21 -13.04 2.29
N PHE A 119 8.16 -11.72 2.10
CA PHE A 119 8.81 -10.77 2.99
C PHE A 119 8.19 -10.80 4.40
N GLY A 120 6.86 -10.90 4.53
CA GLY A 120 6.21 -11.06 5.82
C GLY A 120 6.63 -12.34 6.55
N VAL A 121 6.82 -13.46 5.83
CA VAL A 121 7.39 -14.69 6.42
C VAL A 121 8.82 -14.46 6.90
N PHE A 122 9.63 -13.72 6.14
CA PHE A 122 10.98 -13.36 6.55
C PHE A 122 10.97 -12.49 7.82
N VAL A 123 10.12 -11.47 7.89
CA VAL A 123 9.97 -10.61 9.08
C VAL A 123 9.57 -11.44 10.30
N LEU A 124 8.58 -12.34 10.14
CA LEU A 124 8.15 -13.23 11.21
C LEU A 124 9.30 -14.09 11.72
N THR A 125 10.12 -14.61 10.80
CA THR A 125 11.29 -15.42 11.13
C THR A 125 12.29 -14.62 11.97
N ILE A 126 12.56 -13.36 11.61
CA ILE A 126 13.46 -12.47 12.36
C ILE A 126 12.90 -12.14 13.74
N GLU A 127 11.59 -11.89 13.85
CA GLU A 127 10.93 -11.51 15.10
C GLU A 127 10.81 -12.70 16.08
N VAL A 128 10.41 -13.89 15.60
CA VAL A 128 10.21 -15.08 16.44
C VAL A 128 11.54 -15.71 16.86
N MET A 129 12.54 -15.77 15.97
CA MET A 129 13.81 -16.42 16.30
C MET A 129 14.70 -15.62 17.25
N SER A 130 14.24 -14.48 17.78
CA SER A 130 14.97 -13.69 18.79
C SER A 130 16.42 -13.43 18.37
N PHE A 131 16.64 -13.06 17.10
CA PHE A 131 17.94 -12.60 16.62
C PHE A 131 18.25 -11.18 17.16
N GLU A 132 18.12 -10.97 18.46
CA GLU A 132 18.43 -9.74 19.19
C GLU A 132 19.76 -9.09 18.73
N PRO A 133 20.85 -9.85 18.50
CA PRO A 133 22.08 -9.27 17.96
C PRO A 133 21.98 -8.85 16.49
N LEU A 134 21.34 -9.65 15.63
CA LEU A 134 21.25 -9.39 14.19
C LEU A 134 20.26 -8.26 13.88
N ALA A 135 19.16 -8.16 14.62
CA ALA A 135 18.17 -7.11 14.46
C ALA A 135 18.75 -5.74 14.85
N ARG A 136 19.55 -5.67 15.92
CA ARG A 136 20.31 -4.45 16.26
C ARG A 136 21.35 -4.13 15.19
N LEU A 137 22.04 -5.14 14.67
CA LEU A 137 23.05 -4.98 13.61
C LEU A 137 22.42 -4.44 12.32
N ILE A 138 21.31 -5.02 11.85
CA ILE A 138 20.59 -4.59 10.63
C ILE A 138 20.04 -3.18 10.80
N LYS A 139 19.45 -2.84 11.97
CA LYS A 139 18.98 -1.48 12.27
C LYS A 139 20.09 -0.43 12.16
N PHE A 140 21.34 -0.80 12.40
CA PHE A 140 22.49 0.11 12.32
C PHE A 140 23.17 0.10 10.95
N ILE A 141 23.35 -1.07 10.34
CA ILE A 141 24.01 -1.23 9.04
C ILE A 141 23.16 -0.71 7.89
N TRP A 142 21.82 -0.89 7.95
CA TRP A 142 20.94 -0.52 6.84
C TRP A 142 20.92 0.99 6.56
N PRO A 143 20.76 1.89 7.56
CA PRO A 143 20.91 3.33 7.33
C PRO A 143 22.30 3.72 6.83
N LEU A 144 23.36 3.11 7.35
CA LEU A 144 24.74 3.38 6.91
C LEU A 144 24.96 2.97 5.45
N ALA A 145 24.41 1.83 5.02
CA ALA A 145 24.46 1.38 3.64
C ALA A 145 23.70 2.34 2.71
N LEU A 146 22.54 2.84 3.13
CA LEU A 146 21.77 3.84 2.38
C LEU A 146 22.52 5.18 2.26
N ILE A 147 23.13 5.64 3.34
CA ILE A 147 23.95 6.86 3.34
C ILE A 147 25.16 6.68 2.40
N ALA A 148 25.88 5.56 2.52
CA ALA A 148 27.03 5.25 1.67
C ALA A 148 26.62 5.13 0.18
N GLY A 149 25.52 4.45 -0.10
CA GLY A 149 24.94 4.34 -1.45
C GLY A 149 24.54 5.70 -2.02
N GLY A 150 23.90 6.55 -1.21
CA GLY A 150 23.54 7.93 -1.58
C GLY A 150 24.77 8.78 -1.92
N LEU A 151 25.82 8.70 -1.11
CA LEU A 151 27.08 9.42 -1.37
C LEU A 151 27.77 8.94 -2.67
N LEU A 152 27.75 7.64 -2.95
CA LEU A 152 28.30 7.09 -4.20
C LEU A 152 27.52 7.58 -5.43
N LEU A 153 26.20 7.66 -5.36
CA LEU A 153 25.36 8.19 -6.43
C LEU A 153 25.63 9.68 -6.69
N ILE A 154 25.73 10.50 -5.62
CA ILE A 154 26.05 11.93 -5.74
C ILE A 154 27.43 12.12 -6.37
N LYS A 155 28.42 11.32 -5.97
CA LYS A 155 29.77 11.37 -6.54
C LYS A 155 29.75 11.04 -8.03
N ARG A 156 29.01 9.99 -8.45
CA ARG A 156 28.86 9.64 -9.86
C ARG A 156 28.18 10.73 -10.68
N HIS A 157 27.13 11.38 -10.16
CA HIS A 157 26.46 12.48 -10.85
C HIS A 157 27.39 13.69 -11.08
N LYS A 158 28.18 14.07 -10.07
CA LYS A 158 29.16 15.16 -10.19
C LYS A 158 30.33 14.85 -11.13
N THR A 159 30.68 13.58 -11.32
CA THR A 159 31.72 13.18 -12.29
C THR A 159 31.21 13.28 -13.73
N ILE A 160 29.94 12.95 -13.98
CA ILE A 160 29.33 13.04 -15.31
C ILE A 160 29.18 14.51 -15.78
N GLU A 161 28.89 15.45 -14.88
CA GLU A 161 28.86 16.89 -15.21
C GLU A 161 30.24 17.52 -15.48
N LYS A 162 31.32 16.84 -15.11
CA LYS A 162 32.71 17.35 -15.24
C LYS A 162 33.47 16.83 -16.45
N GLU A 163 32.88 15.98 -17.28
CA GLU A 163 33.42 15.65 -18.59
C GLU A 163 32.72 16.51 -19.65
N PRO A 164 33.27 17.69 -20.01
CA PRO A 164 32.89 18.32 -21.24
C PRO A 164 33.41 17.46 -22.40
N PHE A 165 32.59 17.31 -23.44
CA PHE A 165 33.10 17.06 -24.78
C PHE A 165 34.13 18.12 -25.16
#